data_AF-A0A812G373-F1
#
_entry.id   AF-A0A812G373-F1
#
_cell.length_a   1.000
_cell.length_b   1.000
_cell.length_c   1.000
_cell.angle_alpha   90.00
_cell.angle_beta   90.00
_cell.angle_gamma   90.00
#
_symmetry.space_group_name_H-M   'P 1'
#
loop_
_entity.id
_entity.type
_entity.pdbx_description
1 polymer ?
#
loop_
_entity_poly.entity_id
_entity_poly.type
_entity_poly.pdbx_seq_one_letter_code
_entity_poly.pdbx_strand_id
1 'polypeptide(L)'
;MPLSGKDCLNFLFMGASTALIGHGALSRPGEMPGGEIRLHPFLMGLAFALMISLGFWMYNYEDLPGEWIDTRESRRKIHAFCQATGASLALAGYIVNYQAHTDAGEALFAVSSFSDGLVWLRLAHIYIGYACLGGLAIQVFIGILKYRILVDDNDDNDGQWSIHEAVGNLVYSMAMLNLMTGVWLWKEFSLPVRAIITLTLITSVAFGPRWDGTRGFLSSEAEKPKKKKKAKALSNERGSEATLRTLVGRA
;
A
#
# COMPACT_ATOMS: atom_id res chain seq x y z
N MET A 1 17.36 5.33 15.18
CA MET A 1 16.61 5.71 16.39
C MET A 1 15.72 4.53 16.80
N PRO A 2 15.18 4.42 18.03
CA PRO A 2 14.22 3.36 18.34
C PRO A 2 12.92 3.55 17.55
N LEU A 3 12.30 2.45 17.11
CA LEU A 3 10.98 2.47 16.46
C LEU A 3 9.94 3.18 17.33
N SER A 4 9.02 3.93 16.71
CA SER A 4 7.94 4.55 17.45
C SER A 4 6.98 3.49 18.00
N GLY A 5 6.25 3.81 19.07
CA GLY A 5 5.24 2.89 19.63
C GLY A 5 4.16 2.48 18.62
N LYS A 6 3.80 3.39 17.70
CA LYS A 6 2.87 3.12 16.59
C LYS A 6 3.45 2.08 15.63
N ASP A 7 4.75 2.14 15.38
CA ASP A 7 5.46 1.27 14.45
C ASP A 7 5.54 -0.14 15.02
N CYS A 8 5.93 -0.26 16.29
CA CYS A 8 5.93 -1.53 17.00
C CYS A 8 4.54 -2.20 17.01
N LEU A 9 3.48 -1.42 17.28
CA LEU A 9 2.11 -1.94 17.29
C LEU A 9 1.67 -2.42 15.91
N ASN A 10 1.93 -1.64 14.85
CA ASN A 10 1.55 -2.04 13.51
C ASN A 10 2.27 -3.34 13.08
N PHE A 11 3.53 -3.54 13.50
CA PHE A 11 4.33 -4.72 13.13
C PHE A 11 3.77 -5.96 13.82
N LEU A 12 3.48 -5.80 15.12
CA LEU A 12 2.82 -6.81 15.91
C LEU A 12 1.47 -7.21 15.29
N PHE A 13 0.63 -6.24 14.91
CA PHE A 13 -0.70 -6.53 14.37
C PHE A 13 -0.67 -7.12 12.95
N MET A 14 0.25 -6.68 12.11
CA MET A 14 0.52 -7.26 10.80
C MET A 14 0.98 -8.73 10.92
N GLY A 15 1.95 -9.00 11.81
CA GLY A 15 2.41 -10.36 12.09
C GLY A 15 1.33 -11.23 12.72
N ALA A 16 0.60 -10.70 13.70
CA ALA A 16 -0.48 -11.42 14.40
C ALA A 16 -1.66 -11.73 13.47
N SER A 17 -2.12 -10.79 12.64
CA SER A 17 -3.19 -11.06 11.65
C SER A 17 -2.78 -12.17 10.70
N THR A 18 -1.57 -12.10 10.14
CA THR A 18 -1.04 -13.11 9.23
C THR A 18 -0.94 -14.48 9.90
N ALA A 19 -0.37 -14.55 11.10
CA ALA A 19 -0.22 -15.79 11.86
C ALA A 19 -1.57 -16.41 12.23
N LEU A 20 -2.54 -15.60 12.66
CA LEU A 20 -3.87 -16.09 13.03
C LEU A 20 -4.68 -16.55 11.81
N ILE A 21 -4.63 -15.82 10.70
CA ILE A 21 -5.25 -16.24 9.43
C ILE A 21 -4.63 -17.56 8.98
N GLY A 22 -3.29 -17.65 8.96
CA GLY A 22 -2.60 -18.86 8.55
C GLY A 22 -2.87 -20.05 9.46
N HIS A 23 -2.84 -19.85 10.78
CA HIS A 23 -3.14 -20.91 11.74
C HIS A 23 -4.57 -21.45 11.56
N GLY A 24 -5.59 -20.59 11.49
CA GLY A 24 -6.96 -21.11 11.32
C GLY A 24 -7.26 -21.63 9.91
N ALA A 25 -6.54 -21.17 8.90
CA ALA A 25 -6.59 -21.77 7.56
C ALA A 25 -5.99 -23.19 7.54
N LEU A 26 -4.82 -23.38 8.17
CA LEU A 26 -4.03 -24.62 8.10
C LEU A 26 -4.30 -25.62 9.21
N SER A 27 -4.94 -25.24 10.32
CA SER A 27 -5.17 -26.12 11.48
C SER A 27 -6.15 -27.28 11.25
N ARG A 28 -6.68 -27.45 10.03
CA ARG A 28 -7.51 -28.61 9.68
C ARG A 28 -6.70 -29.74 9.03
N PRO A 29 -7.07 -31.02 9.22
CA PRO A 29 -6.47 -32.17 8.54
C PRO A 29 -6.85 -32.24 7.05
N GLY A 30 -5.88 -32.59 6.20
CA GLY A 30 -5.88 -32.51 4.72
C GLY A 30 -7.01 -33.25 3.97
N GLU A 31 -7.76 -34.11 4.64
CA GLU A 31 -8.43 -35.26 4.00
C GLU A 31 -9.86 -35.02 3.48
N MET A 32 -10.39 -33.79 3.55
CA MET A 32 -11.71 -33.48 2.99
C MET A 32 -11.62 -32.99 1.54
N PRO A 33 -12.55 -33.37 0.65
CA PRO A 33 -12.69 -32.79 -0.69
C PRO A 33 -12.71 -31.25 -0.61
N GLY A 34 -11.97 -30.58 -1.49
CA GLY A 34 -11.77 -29.13 -1.43
C GLY A 34 -10.74 -28.69 -0.38
N GLY A 35 -9.96 -29.59 0.22
CA GLY A 35 -8.95 -29.27 1.21
C GLY A 35 -7.93 -28.21 0.78
N GLU A 36 -7.68 -28.08 -0.51
CA GLU A 36 -6.79 -27.07 -1.08
C GLU A 36 -7.31 -25.65 -0.85
N ILE A 37 -8.64 -25.44 -0.70
CA ILE A 37 -9.24 -24.13 -0.44
C ILE A 37 -8.68 -23.44 0.80
N ARG A 38 -8.09 -24.20 1.73
CA ARG A 38 -7.40 -23.69 2.92
C ARG A 38 -6.16 -22.86 2.58
N LEU A 39 -5.50 -23.17 1.47
CA LEU A 39 -4.36 -22.40 1.02
C LEU A 39 -4.79 -21.02 0.52
N HIS A 40 -6.03 -20.84 0.06
CA HIS A 40 -6.52 -19.52 -0.36
C HIS A 40 -6.43 -18.46 0.74
N PRO A 41 -7.10 -18.58 1.91
CA PRO A 41 -6.99 -17.57 2.97
C PRO A 41 -5.58 -17.47 3.53
N PHE A 42 -4.81 -18.57 3.58
CA PHE A 42 -3.41 -18.54 4.01
C PHE A 42 -2.54 -17.68 3.07
N LEU A 43 -2.60 -17.94 1.75
CA LEU A 43 -1.84 -17.21 0.74
C LEU A 43 -2.29 -15.76 0.63
N MET A 44 -3.60 -15.49 0.73
CA MET A 44 -4.12 -14.12 0.74
C MET A 44 -3.68 -13.35 2.00
N GLY A 45 -3.63 -14.00 3.15
CA GLY A 45 -3.07 -13.45 4.38
C GLY A 45 -1.58 -13.11 4.24
N LEU A 46 -0.76 -14.05 3.75
CA LEU A 46 0.66 -13.79 3.49
C LEU A 46 0.86 -12.69 2.44
N ALA A 47 0.04 -12.65 1.40
CA ALA A 47 0.12 -11.66 0.35
C ALA A 47 -0.17 -10.25 0.88
N PHE A 48 -1.39 -10.03 1.36
CA PHE A 48 -1.89 -8.69 1.66
C PHE A 48 -1.58 -8.28 3.09
N ALA A 49 -1.78 -9.16 4.07
CA ALA A 49 -1.57 -8.80 5.46
C ALA A 49 -0.08 -8.70 5.80
N LEU A 50 0.79 -9.50 5.16
CA LEU A 50 2.24 -9.47 5.41
C LEU A 50 3.05 -8.77 4.30
N MET A 51 3.16 -9.37 3.11
CA MET A 51 4.16 -8.94 2.12
C MET A 51 3.88 -7.56 1.55
N ILE A 52 2.64 -7.28 1.15
CA ILE A 52 2.24 -5.97 0.63
C ILE A 52 2.34 -4.91 1.73
N SER A 53 1.88 -5.21 2.95
CA SER A 53 2.03 -4.35 4.13
C SER A 53 3.50 -3.98 4.38
N LEU A 54 4.40 -4.97 4.41
CA LEU A 54 5.84 -4.74 4.55
C LEU A 54 6.40 -3.84 3.45
N GLY A 55 5.89 -3.95 2.22
CA GLY A 55 6.26 -3.05 1.14
C GLY A 55 5.89 -1.59 1.42
N PHE A 56 4.69 -1.31 1.95
CA PHE A 56 4.30 0.05 2.36
C PHE A 56 5.23 0.60 3.45
N TRP A 57 5.69 -0.27 4.34
CA TRP A 57 6.52 0.12 5.48
C TRP A 57 7.90 0.64 5.09
N MET A 58 8.47 0.16 3.99
CA MET A 58 9.80 0.59 3.52
C MET A 58 9.88 2.10 3.32
N TYR A 59 8.76 2.73 2.99
CA TYR A 59 8.68 4.18 2.83
C TYR A 59 8.13 4.90 4.05
N ASN A 60 7.35 4.23 4.91
CA ASN A 60 6.64 4.87 6.02
C ASN A 60 7.48 5.14 7.26
N TYR A 61 8.52 4.36 7.49
CA TYR A 61 9.38 4.51 8.66
C TYR A 61 10.67 5.19 8.28
N GLU A 62 10.78 6.46 8.66
CA GLU A 62 11.96 7.29 8.42
C GLU A 62 13.16 6.74 9.20
N ASP A 63 12.91 6.11 10.36
CA ASP A 63 13.93 5.63 11.30
C ASP A 63 14.07 4.09 11.36
N LEU A 64 13.96 3.37 10.24
CA LEU A 64 14.24 1.92 10.25
C LEU A 64 15.69 1.69 10.73
N PRO A 65 15.92 0.88 11.79
CA PRO A 65 17.26 0.64 12.29
C PRO A 65 18.04 -0.22 11.28
N GLY A 66 18.98 0.39 10.56
CA GLY A 66 19.96 -0.33 9.74
C GLY A 66 20.49 0.47 8.56
N GLU A 67 21.81 0.64 8.50
CA GLU A 67 22.53 1.39 7.44
C GLU A 67 22.23 0.89 6.00
N TRP A 68 21.67 -0.32 5.86
CA TRP A 68 21.38 -0.95 4.57
C TRP A 68 20.05 -0.53 3.93
N ILE A 69 19.13 0.11 4.68
CA ILE A 69 17.84 0.63 4.18
C ILE A 69 17.82 2.17 4.11
N ASP A 70 18.93 2.84 4.41
CA ASP A 70 18.95 4.30 4.54
C ASP A 70 18.82 5.03 3.20
N THR A 71 19.10 4.38 2.06
CA THR A 71 18.93 4.98 0.74
C THR A 71 17.52 4.79 0.19
N ARG A 72 17.06 5.78 -0.57
CA ARG A 72 15.76 5.75 -1.25
C ARG A 72 15.72 4.66 -2.33
N GLU A 73 16.83 4.43 -3.03
CA GLU A 73 17.03 3.30 -3.93
C GLU A 73 16.83 1.94 -3.24
N SER A 74 17.46 1.71 -2.07
CA SER A 74 17.32 0.44 -1.32
C SER A 74 15.88 0.20 -0.89
N ARG A 75 15.19 1.24 -0.37
CA ARG A 75 13.76 1.17 -0.02
C ARG A 75 12.90 0.83 -1.23
N ARG A 76 13.23 1.36 -2.42
CA ARG A 76 12.54 1.06 -3.68
C ARG A 76 12.69 -0.41 -4.08
N LYS A 77 13.90 -0.95 -3.98
CA LYS A 77 14.18 -2.36 -4.26
C LYS A 77 13.40 -3.29 -3.33
N ILE A 78 13.45 -3.02 -2.02
CA ILE A 78 12.74 -3.85 -1.03
C ILE A 78 11.23 -3.73 -1.20
N HIS A 79 10.70 -2.51 -1.40
CA HIS A 79 9.29 -2.30 -1.72
C HIS A 79 8.87 -3.14 -2.95
N ALA A 80 9.60 -3.00 -4.07
CA ALA A 80 9.29 -3.75 -5.30
C ALA A 80 9.34 -5.26 -5.08
N PHE A 81 10.33 -5.77 -4.34
CA PHE A 81 10.43 -7.18 -3.98
C PHE A 81 9.23 -7.66 -3.15
N CYS A 82 8.85 -6.88 -2.14
CA CYS A 82 7.68 -7.16 -1.29
C CYS A 82 6.38 -7.17 -2.10
N GLN A 83 6.16 -6.17 -2.97
CA GLN A 83 4.97 -6.10 -3.82
C GLN A 83 4.93 -7.25 -4.84
N ALA A 84 6.05 -7.60 -5.46
CA ALA A 84 6.13 -8.71 -6.42
C ALA A 84 5.85 -10.06 -5.76
N THR A 85 6.41 -10.29 -4.56
CA THR A 85 6.16 -11.51 -3.79
C THR A 85 4.69 -11.57 -3.34
N GLY A 86 4.16 -10.46 -2.81
CA GLY A 86 2.75 -10.37 -2.42
C GLY A 86 1.79 -10.59 -3.58
N ALA A 87 2.05 -10.01 -4.75
CA ALA A 87 1.25 -10.22 -5.95
C ALA A 87 1.31 -11.68 -6.44
N SER A 88 2.48 -12.31 -6.36
CA SER A 88 2.64 -13.74 -6.71
C SER A 88 1.85 -14.65 -5.76
N LEU A 89 1.89 -14.36 -4.45
CA LEU A 89 1.11 -15.09 -3.45
C LEU A 89 -0.39 -14.88 -3.63
N ALA A 90 -0.84 -13.66 -3.94
CA ALA A 90 -2.25 -13.37 -4.22
C ALA A 90 -2.73 -14.14 -5.46
N LEU A 91 -1.92 -14.19 -6.53
CA LEU A 91 -2.22 -14.96 -7.72
C LEU A 91 -2.30 -16.46 -7.42
N ALA A 92 -1.34 -17.01 -6.67
CA ALA A 92 -1.38 -18.41 -6.23
C ALA A 92 -2.64 -18.70 -5.39
N GLY A 93 -2.99 -17.82 -4.45
CA GLY A 93 -4.20 -17.92 -3.66
C GLY A 93 -5.47 -17.92 -4.51
N TYR A 94 -5.52 -17.09 -5.57
CA TYR A 94 -6.63 -17.09 -6.52
C TYR A 94 -6.70 -18.40 -7.32
N ILE A 95 -5.57 -18.90 -7.83
CA ILE A 95 -5.50 -20.15 -8.59
C ILE A 95 -6.03 -21.32 -7.75
N VAL A 96 -5.59 -21.44 -6.50
CA VAL A 96 -6.06 -22.50 -5.61
C VAL A 96 -7.57 -22.39 -5.36
N ASN A 97 -8.09 -21.17 -5.16
CA ASN A 97 -9.53 -20.96 -5.02
C ASN A 97 -10.30 -21.37 -6.28
N TYR A 98 -9.77 -21.02 -7.46
CA TYR A 98 -10.36 -21.37 -8.74
C TYR A 98 -10.40 -22.89 -8.95
N GLN A 99 -9.30 -23.58 -8.67
CA GLN A 99 -9.22 -25.05 -8.76
C GLN A 99 -10.21 -25.70 -7.81
N ALA A 100 -10.23 -25.28 -6.54
CA ALA A 100 -11.15 -25.84 -5.55
C ALA A 100 -12.63 -25.68 -5.94
N HIS A 101 -13.04 -24.55 -6.53
CA HIS A 101 -14.41 -24.38 -7.03
C HIS A 101 -14.67 -25.24 -8.27
N THR A 102 -13.71 -25.32 -9.19
CA THR A 102 -13.83 -26.13 -10.42
C THR A 102 -13.98 -27.62 -10.07
N ASP A 103 -13.16 -28.12 -9.15
CA ASP A 103 -13.17 -29.52 -8.72
C ASP A 103 -14.45 -29.87 -7.94
N ALA A 104 -15.03 -28.90 -7.24
CA ALA A 104 -16.33 -29.03 -6.58
C ALA A 104 -17.53 -28.88 -7.54
N GLY A 105 -17.31 -28.48 -8.80
CA GLY A 105 -18.39 -28.17 -9.74
C GLY A 105 -19.19 -26.90 -9.37
N GLU A 106 -18.61 -26.03 -8.55
CA GLU A 106 -19.24 -24.80 -8.07
C GLU A 106 -18.86 -23.61 -8.97
N ALA A 107 -19.83 -22.77 -9.32
CA ALA A 107 -19.52 -21.51 -10.01
C ALA A 107 -18.88 -20.50 -9.04
N LEU A 108 -17.87 -19.77 -9.51
CA LEU A 108 -17.12 -18.77 -8.73
C LEU A 108 -17.98 -17.63 -8.15
N PHE A 109 -19.11 -17.34 -8.80
CA PHE A 109 -20.08 -16.33 -8.42
C PHE A 109 -21.40 -16.94 -7.91
N ALA A 110 -21.42 -18.25 -7.63
CA ALA A 110 -22.64 -18.92 -7.20
C ALA A 110 -23.08 -18.43 -5.82
N VAL A 111 -24.38 -18.18 -5.72
CA VAL A 111 -25.08 -17.97 -4.47
C VAL A 111 -26.26 -18.92 -4.47
N SER A 112 -26.25 -19.90 -3.57
CA SER A 112 -27.23 -21.00 -3.55
C SER A 112 -28.64 -20.55 -3.13
N SER A 113 -28.76 -19.52 -2.28
CA SER A 113 -30.04 -18.90 -1.92
C SER A 113 -29.87 -17.56 -1.23
N PHE A 114 -30.65 -16.53 -1.59
CA PHE A 114 -30.73 -15.25 -0.89
C PHE A 114 -31.30 -15.36 0.55
N SER A 115 -31.84 -16.52 0.93
CA SER A 115 -32.27 -16.79 2.30
C SER A 115 -31.12 -17.06 3.27
N ASP A 116 -29.90 -17.33 2.76
CA ASP A 116 -28.72 -17.45 3.62
C ASP A 116 -28.29 -16.06 4.09
N GLY A 117 -28.29 -15.84 5.41
CA GLY A 117 -27.93 -14.54 6.01
C GLY A 117 -26.51 -14.04 5.70
N LEU A 118 -25.68 -14.84 5.02
CA LEU A 118 -24.31 -14.51 4.61
C LEU A 118 -24.17 -14.20 3.12
N VAL A 119 -25.25 -14.22 2.34
CA VAL A 119 -25.19 -13.96 0.88
C VAL A 119 -24.53 -12.63 0.55
N TRP A 120 -24.94 -11.56 1.23
CA TRP A 120 -24.39 -10.23 0.98
C TRP A 120 -22.91 -10.15 1.34
N LEU A 121 -22.49 -10.84 2.40
CA LEU A 121 -21.09 -10.92 2.79
C LEU A 121 -20.27 -11.69 1.74
N ARG A 122 -20.81 -12.79 1.20
CA ARG A 122 -20.19 -13.57 0.13
C ARG A 122 -20.06 -12.74 -1.15
N LEU A 123 -21.12 -12.08 -1.58
CA LEU A 123 -21.09 -11.20 -2.76
C LEU A 123 -20.09 -10.06 -2.58
N ALA A 124 -20.07 -9.43 -1.40
CA ALA A 124 -19.09 -8.40 -1.08
C ALA A 124 -17.65 -8.94 -1.20
N HIS A 125 -17.38 -10.11 -0.61
CA HIS A 125 -16.07 -10.75 -0.69
C HIS A 125 -15.63 -11.05 -2.13
N ILE A 126 -16.56 -11.51 -2.97
CA ILE A 126 -16.27 -11.82 -4.37
C ILE A 126 -15.98 -10.53 -5.15
N TYR A 127 -16.90 -9.55 -5.13
CA TYR A 127 -16.74 -8.33 -5.92
C TYR A 127 -15.55 -7.47 -5.47
N ILE A 128 -15.37 -7.31 -4.16
CA ILE A 128 -14.20 -6.61 -3.62
C ILE A 128 -12.93 -7.39 -3.98
N GLY A 129 -12.92 -8.71 -3.84
CA GLY A 129 -11.79 -9.55 -4.20
C GLY A 129 -11.34 -9.41 -5.66
N TYR A 130 -12.27 -9.48 -6.61
CA TYR A 130 -11.96 -9.28 -8.03
C TYR A 130 -11.49 -7.85 -8.33
N ALA A 131 -12.12 -6.84 -7.72
CA ALA A 131 -11.68 -5.45 -7.86
C ALA A 131 -10.27 -5.25 -7.30
N CYS A 132 -9.94 -5.88 -6.17
CA CYS A 132 -8.59 -5.87 -5.59
C CYS A 132 -7.56 -6.53 -6.49
N LEU A 133 -7.86 -7.70 -7.06
CA LEU A 133 -6.93 -8.40 -7.96
C LEU A 133 -6.69 -7.61 -9.24
N GLY A 134 -7.75 -7.04 -9.85
CA GLY A 134 -7.61 -6.16 -11.00
C GLY A 134 -6.80 -4.89 -10.68
N GLY A 135 -7.10 -4.26 -9.54
CA GLY A 135 -6.35 -3.11 -9.04
C GLY A 135 -4.89 -3.43 -8.76
N LEU A 136 -4.59 -4.58 -8.15
CA LEU A 136 -3.23 -5.04 -7.88
C LEU A 136 -2.44 -5.28 -9.17
N ALA A 137 -3.06 -5.88 -10.20
CA ALA A 137 -2.41 -6.07 -11.49
C ALA A 137 -2.03 -4.72 -12.13
N ILE A 138 -2.94 -3.74 -12.10
CA ILE A 138 -2.68 -2.37 -12.56
C ILE A 138 -1.54 -1.74 -11.75
N GLN A 139 -1.57 -1.89 -10.42
CA GLN A 139 -0.53 -1.35 -9.53
C GLN A 139 0.85 -1.94 -9.79
N VAL A 140 0.95 -3.26 -10.03
CA VAL A 140 2.21 -3.91 -10.41
C VAL A 140 2.73 -3.34 -11.74
N PHE A 141 1.87 -3.18 -12.74
CA PHE A 141 2.28 -2.64 -14.03
C PHE A 141 2.78 -1.19 -13.92
N ILE A 142 2.02 -0.32 -13.26
CA ILE A 142 2.41 1.08 -13.00
C ILE A 142 3.67 1.14 -12.14
N GLY A 143 3.78 0.27 -11.13
CA GLY A 143 4.94 0.18 -10.24
C GLY A 143 6.22 -0.21 -10.98
N ILE A 144 6.15 -1.13 -11.94
CA ILE A 144 7.29 -1.49 -12.80
C ILE A 144 7.70 -0.30 -13.67
N LEU A 145 6.74 0.41 -14.27
CA LEU A 145 7.05 1.63 -15.04
C LEU A 145 7.71 2.70 -14.16
N LYS A 146 7.15 2.95 -12.96
CA LYS A 146 7.71 3.88 -11.97
C LYS A 146 9.13 3.46 -11.58
N TYR A 147 9.35 2.18 -11.31
CA TYR A 147 10.66 1.62 -10.92
C TYR A 147 11.71 1.80 -12.02
N ARG A 148 11.32 1.67 -13.30
CA ARG A 148 12.23 1.83 -14.44
C ARG A 148 12.54 3.29 -14.76
N ILE A 149 11.58 4.19 -14.53
CA ILE A 149 11.73 5.62 -14.85
C ILE A 149 12.51 6.33 -13.75
N LEU A 150 12.21 6.03 -12.48
CA LEU A 150 12.95 6.60 -11.36
C LEU A 150 14.22 5.78 -11.17
N VAL A 151 15.32 6.25 -11.75
CA VAL A 151 16.62 5.55 -11.71
C VAL A 151 17.54 6.13 -10.64
N ASP A 152 17.33 7.38 -10.21
CA ASP A 152 18.25 8.10 -9.32
C ASP A 152 17.54 8.65 -8.06
N ASP A 153 18.29 8.88 -6.99
CA ASP A 153 17.77 9.34 -5.69
C ASP A 153 17.26 10.80 -5.74
N ASN A 154 17.77 11.59 -6.71
CA ASN A 154 17.45 13.00 -6.95
C ASN A 154 16.30 13.24 -7.94
N ASP A 155 15.52 12.22 -8.28
CA ASP A 155 14.49 12.36 -9.32
C ASP A 155 13.28 13.17 -8.79
N ASP A 156 13.20 14.43 -9.20
CA ASP A 156 12.13 15.40 -8.89
C ASP A 156 10.75 15.00 -9.46
N ASN A 157 10.70 13.96 -10.29
CA ASN A 157 9.47 13.48 -10.92
C ASN A 157 8.51 12.73 -9.97
N ASP A 158 8.86 12.55 -8.69
CA ASP A 158 8.04 11.74 -7.76
C ASP A 158 6.62 12.29 -7.55
N GLY A 159 6.40 13.59 -7.75
CA GLY A 159 5.07 14.20 -7.70
C GLY A 159 4.11 13.74 -8.80
N GLN A 160 4.65 13.36 -9.96
CA GLN A 160 3.86 12.83 -11.08
C GLN A 160 3.28 11.44 -10.76
N TRP A 161 3.80 10.77 -9.73
CA TRP A 161 3.39 9.43 -9.29
C TRP A 161 2.53 9.42 -8.02
N SER A 162 2.04 10.58 -7.58
CA SER A 162 1.13 10.68 -6.43
C SER A 162 -0.16 9.85 -6.59
N ILE A 163 -0.65 9.70 -7.82
CA ILE A 163 -1.80 8.85 -8.14
C ILE A 163 -1.49 7.37 -7.89
N HIS A 164 -0.26 6.90 -8.16
CA HIS A 164 0.14 5.52 -7.88
C HIS A 164 0.04 5.22 -6.39
N GLU A 165 0.50 6.13 -5.54
CA GLU A 165 0.38 6.00 -4.08
C GLU A 165 -1.08 6.01 -3.62
N ALA A 166 -1.88 6.98 -4.08
CA ALA A 166 -3.28 7.09 -3.68
C ALA A 166 -4.11 5.84 -4.07
N VAL A 167 -3.92 5.35 -5.30
CA VAL A 167 -4.61 4.14 -5.77
C VAL A 167 -4.04 2.89 -5.07
N GLY A 168 -2.73 2.85 -4.79
CA GLY A 168 -2.13 1.78 -4.00
C GLY A 168 -2.73 1.66 -2.59
N ASN A 169 -2.91 2.80 -1.91
CA ASN A 169 -3.56 2.87 -0.60
C ASN A 169 -5.02 2.37 -0.68
N LEU A 170 -5.76 2.77 -1.71
CA LEU A 170 -7.13 2.30 -1.94
C LEU A 170 -7.20 0.79 -2.16
N VAL A 171 -6.34 0.23 -3.03
CA VAL A 171 -6.28 -1.21 -3.30
C VAL A 171 -5.94 -1.99 -2.04
N TYR A 172 -4.98 -1.49 -1.24
CA TYR A 172 -4.64 -2.10 0.04
C TYR A 172 -5.82 -2.10 1.02
N SER A 173 -6.52 -0.97 1.17
CA SER A 173 -7.69 -0.90 2.05
C SER A 173 -8.81 -1.82 1.61
N MET A 174 -9.09 -1.89 0.30
CA MET A 174 -10.05 -2.85 -0.24
C MET A 174 -9.62 -4.28 0.04
N ALA A 175 -8.33 -4.61 -0.07
CA ALA A 175 -7.82 -5.95 0.21
C ALA A 175 -7.94 -6.32 1.70
N MET A 176 -7.66 -5.38 2.61
CA MET A 176 -7.86 -5.59 4.04
C MET A 176 -9.34 -5.80 4.39
N LEU A 177 -10.25 -4.99 3.81
CA LEU A 177 -11.69 -5.21 3.93
C LEU A 177 -12.10 -6.57 3.36
N ASN A 178 -11.49 -7.00 2.25
CA ASN A 178 -11.76 -8.30 1.66
C ASN A 178 -11.31 -9.45 2.56
N LEU A 179 -10.14 -9.34 3.20
CA LEU A 179 -9.68 -10.30 4.20
C LEU A 179 -10.65 -10.36 5.40
N MET A 180 -11.15 -9.21 5.87
CA MET A 180 -12.16 -9.20 6.94
C MET A 180 -13.41 -9.97 6.51
N THR A 181 -13.98 -9.68 5.34
CA THR A 181 -15.15 -10.44 4.87
C THR A 181 -14.87 -11.95 4.75
N GLY A 182 -13.69 -12.33 4.28
CA GLY A 182 -13.24 -13.73 4.22
C GLY A 182 -13.17 -14.39 5.60
N VAL A 183 -12.61 -13.71 6.61
CA VAL A 183 -12.56 -14.19 8.00
C VAL A 183 -13.96 -14.42 8.56
N TRP A 184 -14.92 -13.57 8.22
CA TRP A 184 -16.30 -13.72 8.68
C TRP A 184 -17.10 -14.79 7.92
N LEU A 185 -16.75 -15.07 6.66
CA LEU A 185 -17.28 -16.18 5.87
C LEU A 185 -16.71 -17.54 6.31
N TRP A 186 -15.48 -17.55 6.79
CA TRP A 186 -14.80 -18.77 7.24
C TRP A 186 -15.35 -19.22 8.59
N LYS A 187 -16.30 -20.16 8.54
CA LYS A 187 -17.12 -20.58 9.70
C LYS A 187 -16.29 -21.24 10.81
N GLU A 188 -15.10 -21.69 10.47
CA GLU A 188 -14.17 -22.42 11.32
C GLU A 188 -13.52 -21.56 12.38
N PHE A 189 -13.35 -20.26 12.11
CA PHE A 189 -12.86 -19.36 13.14
C PHE A 189 -13.93 -19.21 14.22
N SER A 190 -13.55 -19.40 15.48
CA SER A 190 -14.42 -19.04 16.60
C SER A 190 -14.68 -17.53 16.59
N LEU A 191 -15.81 -17.10 17.16
CA LEU A 191 -16.17 -15.68 17.22
C LEU A 191 -15.05 -14.80 17.84
N PRO A 192 -14.39 -15.20 18.95
CA PRO A 192 -13.25 -14.44 19.49
C PRO A 192 -12.09 -14.31 18.50
N VAL A 193 -11.76 -15.38 17.77
CA VAL A 193 -10.66 -15.36 16.79
C VAL A 193 -10.99 -14.42 15.63
N ARG A 194 -12.22 -14.45 15.10
CA ARG A 194 -12.66 -13.51 14.06
C ARG A 194 -12.55 -12.06 14.52
N ALA A 195 -12.97 -11.78 15.75
CA ALA A 195 -12.90 -10.44 16.32
C ALA A 195 -11.45 -9.96 16.46
N ILE A 196 -10.55 -10.80 16.96
CA ILE A 196 -9.12 -10.46 17.09
C ILE A 196 -8.50 -10.21 15.70
N ILE A 197 -8.72 -11.10 14.73
CA ILE A 197 -8.20 -10.90 13.36
C ILE A 197 -8.76 -9.62 12.75
N THR A 198 -10.05 -9.34 12.93
CA THR A 198 -10.67 -8.11 12.42
C THR A 198 -10.02 -6.87 13.05
N LEU A 199 -9.80 -6.88 14.37
CA LEU A 199 -9.16 -5.77 15.07
C LEU A 199 -7.73 -5.52 14.58
N THR A 200 -6.95 -6.59 14.38
CA THR A 200 -5.58 -6.47 13.88
C THR A 200 -5.55 -5.93 12.44
N LEU A 201 -6.44 -6.42 11.56
CA LEU A 201 -6.59 -5.90 10.20
C LEU A 201 -7.05 -4.43 10.15
N ILE A 202 -8.01 -4.02 11.00
CA ILE A 202 -8.44 -2.62 11.11
C ILE A 202 -7.26 -1.74 11.50
N THR A 203 -6.45 -2.21 12.44
CA THR A 203 -5.27 -1.48 12.90
C THR A 203 -4.23 -1.35 11.78
N SER A 204 -4.03 -2.40 10.99
CA SER A 204 -3.17 -2.37 9.79
C SER A 204 -3.70 -1.43 8.69
N VAL A 205 -5.01 -1.21 8.58
CA VAL A 205 -5.59 -0.17 7.68
C VAL A 205 -5.40 1.23 8.24
N ALA A 206 -5.54 1.41 9.54
CA ALA A 206 -5.40 2.72 10.18
C ALA A 206 -3.95 3.23 10.12
N PHE A 207 -2.97 2.34 10.23
CA PHE A 207 -1.55 2.71 10.34
C PHE A 207 -0.69 2.29 9.16
N GLY A 208 -1.16 1.40 8.28
CA GLY A 208 -0.41 0.92 7.12
C GLY A 208 -0.27 1.98 6.02
N PRO A 209 -1.36 2.49 5.43
CA PRO A 209 -1.31 3.52 4.39
C PRO A 209 -0.90 4.89 4.90
N ARG A 210 -0.28 5.68 4.03
CA ARG A 210 -0.06 7.13 4.24
C ARG A 210 -1.26 7.91 3.74
N TRP A 211 -2.14 8.27 4.66
CA TRP A 211 -3.40 8.94 4.36
C TRP A 211 -3.28 10.46 4.15
N ASP A 212 -2.23 11.06 4.70
CA ASP A 212 -2.02 12.50 4.72
C ASP A 212 -1.28 13.04 3.49
N GLY A 213 -0.81 12.15 2.62
CA GLY A 213 -0.02 12.50 1.43
C GLY A 213 1.29 13.22 1.77
N THR A 214 1.69 13.24 3.05
CA THR A 214 2.97 13.81 3.46
C THR A 214 4.05 12.82 3.06
N ARG A 215 4.84 13.22 2.07
CA ARG A 215 6.00 12.46 1.66
C ARG A 215 6.95 12.46 2.87
N GLY A 216 7.46 11.29 3.27
CA GLY A 216 8.35 11.21 4.44
C GLY A 216 9.52 12.20 4.32
N PHE A 217 10.04 12.70 5.44
CA PHE A 217 11.01 13.78 5.67
C PHE A 217 12.17 13.92 4.65
N LEU A 218 12.48 12.88 3.88
CA LEU A 218 13.34 12.92 2.69
C LEU A 218 12.68 13.48 1.43
N SER A 219 11.43 13.94 1.50
CA SER A 219 10.75 14.68 0.46
C SER A 219 11.31 16.09 0.40
N SER A 220 12.60 16.15 0.06
CA SER A 220 13.35 17.34 -0.23
C SER A 220 13.05 18.51 0.72
N GLU A 221 13.93 18.71 1.69
CA GLU A 221 14.21 20.06 2.19
C GLU A 221 14.57 21.05 1.04
N ALA A 222 14.61 20.62 -0.23
CA ALA A 222 14.72 21.48 -1.41
C ALA A 222 13.53 22.44 -1.62
N GLU A 223 12.39 22.24 -0.93
CA GLU A 223 11.24 23.14 -1.08
C GLU A 223 11.07 24.13 0.08
N LYS A 224 12.17 24.71 0.58
CA LYS A 224 12.11 26.12 0.96
C LYS A 224 12.46 26.92 -0.28
N PRO A 225 11.49 27.53 -1.00
CA PRO A 225 11.83 28.54 -1.98
C PRO A 225 12.64 29.60 -1.24
N LYS A 226 13.95 29.66 -1.49
CA LYS A 226 14.74 30.86 -1.23
C LYS A 226 13.99 31.93 -1.99
N LYS A 227 13.14 32.71 -1.30
CA LYS A 227 12.60 33.96 -1.79
C LYS A 227 13.81 34.73 -2.30
N LYS A 228 14.05 34.68 -3.62
CA LYS A 228 15.03 35.53 -4.27
C LYS A 228 14.54 36.94 -3.96
N LYS A 229 15.19 37.59 -3.00
CA LYS A 229 15.24 39.05 -2.88
C LYS A 229 15.90 39.58 -4.17
N LYS A 230 15.19 39.48 -5.29
CA LYS A 230 15.48 40.19 -6.54
C LYS A 230 14.31 41.14 -6.80
N ALA A 231 14.17 42.10 -5.90
CA ALA A 231 13.36 43.30 -6.10
C ALA A 231 13.88 44.43 -5.19
N LYS A 232 15.19 44.74 -5.28
CA LYS A 232 15.73 46.02 -4.77
C LYS A 232 17.04 46.46 -5.41
N ALA A 233 17.36 45.98 -6.62
CA ALA A 233 18.58 46.37 -7.35
C ALA A 233 18.30 46.99 -8.73
N LEU A 234 17.03 47.21 -9.12
CA LEU A 234 16.67 47.77 -10.43
C LEU A 234 15.92 49.12 -10.35
N SER A 235 15.85 49.74 -9.17
CA SER A 235 15.27 51.09 -9.02
C SER A 235 16.27 52.18 -8.68
N ASN A 236 17.59 51.89 -8.65
CA ASN A 236 18.61 52.90 -8.34
C ASN A 236 19.46 53.36 -9.54
N GLU A 237 19.24 52.84 -10.74
CA GLU A 237 19.96 53.27 -11.95
C GLU A 237 19.18 54.23 -12.86
N ARG A 238 17.93 54.58 -12.53
CA ARG A 238 17.16 55.61 -13.28
C ARG A 238 17.20 57.01 -12.67
N GLY A 239 18.01 57.23 -11.64
CA GLY A 239 18.17 58.54 -10.98
C GLY A 239 19.38 59.36 -11.45
N SER A 240 20.32 58.78 -12.20
CA SER A 240 21.58 59.44 -12.53
C SER A 240 21.64 60.06 -13.94
N GLU A 241 20.69 59.75 -14.84
CA GLU A 241 20.68 60.35 -16.19
C GLU A 241 19.89 61.66 -16.29
N ALA A 242 19.10 62.02 -15.27
CA ALA A 242 18.31 63.25 -15.29
C ALA A 242 19.10 64.52 -14.92
N THR A 243 20.30 64.39 -14.33
CA THR A 243 21.11 65.54 -13.87
C THR A 243 22.11 66.04 -14.93
N LEU A 244 22.30 65.32 -16.04
CA LEU A 244 23.27 65.67 -17.09
C LEU A 244 22.66 66.40 -18.29
N ARG A 245 21.34 66.61 -18.34
CA ARG A 245 20.67 67.35 -19.42
C ARG A 245 20.32 68.81 -19.09
N THR A 246 20.63 69.30 -17.89
CA THR A 246 20.37 70.70 -17.48
C THR A 246 21.60 71.61 -17.54
N LEU A 247 22.76 71.12 -18.00
CA LEU A 247 24.02 71.90 -18.04
C LEU A 247 24.53 72.24 -19.45
N VAL A 248 23.78 71.95 -20.51
CA VAL A 248 24.15 72.32 -21.91
C VAL A 248 23.17 73.33 -22.53
N GLY A 249 22.36 74.00 -21.71
CA GLY A 249 21.30 74.90 -22.16
C GLY A 249 21.36 76.31 -21.59
N ARG A 250 22.56 76.90 -21.41
CA ARG A 250 22.76 78.34 -21.21
C ARG A 250 24.09 78.77 -21.81
N ALA A 251 24.08 78.99 -23.11
CA ALA A 251 24.87 80.02 -23.76
C ALA A 251 23.97 81.26 -23.92
#